data_AF-A0A1G4HAM9-F1
#
_entry.id   AF-A0A1G4HAM9-F1
#
_cell.length_a   1.000
_cell.length_b   1.000
_cell.length_c   1.000
_cell.angle_alpha   90.00
_cell.angle_beta   90.00
_cell.angle_gamma   90.00
#
_symmetry.space_group_name_H-M   'P 1'
#
loop_
_entity.id
_entity.type
_entity.pdbx_description
1 polymer ?
#
loop_
_entity_poly.entity_id
_entity_poly.type
_entity_poly.pdbx_seq_one_letter_code
_entity_poly.pdbx_strand_id
1 'polypeptide(L)'
;MNTQAVKKATGTALALHSGWTVRTACPLSARRLSLEGPFRRRGQSVATEALIKNSFLTKEYFDKMKKKKIDLFDFVPPENFVSSYFEKLDKSYSNPRSILRLYKDYIEKEDYPNYNWLVRCFCQLANVFGFNSFWSVKDKEAIHELKLFKFLVYDLIERKERIQARHCPRLLYAMCCLDYRCYYLLPTILELIEKDLAKFRVPTLSMMSFCLSYLGLTNQDVQFGSENNLSRCYNLIEKILHEIYSRRDEAKGDMTNFCWALLAYVLVTNNMYEFPLKEETRGDSSTGFFMPEILKNACEGLTKENIVESGWIQYYLYITLYCCDVEKPRNERMIKESVPFFIQEYLHIKWLDNILITAQNQGSEKMQLEMDSIIQKLQLKDFFINLSVGRKIDEQHCFFASHFYKPLNLCVEYDYFHPIGFNRPLVSGTISLKNRIFKKLNFNVVNIHKCFWDTLTEEQKESQLVRLLELFQAERRGEKQQQRAELYQEKRFHSDMLHLKHKRVKFRSWPPEHITV
;
A
#
# COMPACT_ATOMS: atom_id res chain seq x y z
N MET A 1 -28.81 -3.32 45.27
CA MET A 1 -28.53 -2.77 46.59
C MET A 1 -27.50 -1.67 46.45
N ASN A 2 -27.88 -0.42 46.75
CA ASN A 2 -27.19 0.63 47.53
C ASN A 2 -25.66 0.48 47.71
N THR A 3 -24.77 1.48 47.62
CA THR A 3 -24.89 2.93 47.77
C THR A 3 -23.52 3.58 47.46
N GLN A 4 -23.55 4.87 47.13
CA GLN A 4 -22.42 5.82 47.09
C GLN A 4 -21.76 6.07 48.47
N ALA A 5 -20.52 6.60 48.46
CA ALA A 5 -19.96 7.71 49.29
C ALA A 5 -18.44 7.52 49.52
N VAL A 6 -17.53 8.33 48.95
CA VAL A 6 -17.00 9.65 49.42
C VAL A 6 -16.38 9.62 50.83
N LYS A 7 -15.07 9.91 50.94
CA LYS A 7 -14.49 10.86 51.92
C LYS A 7 -13.02 11.25 51.63
N LYS A 8 -12.77 12.56 51.71
CA LYS A 8 -11.49 13.30 51.73
C LYS A 8 -10.73 13.12 53.06
N ALA A 9 -9.41 13.36 53.04
CA ALA A 9 -8.66 14.34 53.86
C ALA A 9 -7.19 13.87 54.12
N THR A 10 -6.18 14.51 53.51
CA THR A 10 -5.19 15.48 54.06
C THR A 10 -4.04 14.90 54.89
N GLY A 11 -2.81 15.29 54.53
CA GLY A 11 -1.59 15.11 55.33
C GLY A 11 -0.35 15.74 54.67
N THR A 12 -0.16 17.04 54.88
CA THR A 12 0.99 17.88 54.51
C THR A 12 2.18 17.72 55.47
N ALA A 13 3.42 17.74 54.94
CA ALA A 13 4.64 18.31 55.57
C ALA A 13 5.79 18.28 54.52
N LEU A 14 6.25 19.42 53.98
CA LEU A 14 7.27 20.37 54.49
C LEU A 14 8.69 20.06 53.98
N ALA A 15 9.19 20.92 53.08
CA ALA A 15 10.59 21.33 53.01
C ALA A 15 10.68 22.71 52.33
N LEU A 16 10.87 23.74 53.16
CA LEU A 16 11.27 25.10 52.81
C LEU A 16 12.81 25.15 52.72
N HIS A 17 13.39 25.79 51.69
CA HIS A 17 14.12 27.06 51.82
C HIS A 17 15.05 27.39 50.63
N SER A 18 15.23 28.71 50.48
CA SER A 18 16.19 29.48 49.67
C SER A 18 15.76 29.77 48.23
N GLY A 19 15.76 30.99 47.71
CA GLY A 19 16.16 32.27 48.28
C GLY A 19 16.79 33.16 47.21
N TRP A 20 16.10 34.27 46.89
CA TRP A 20 16.64 35.58 46.50
C TRP A 20 17.11 35.85 45.05
N THR A 21 16.27 36.67 44.38
CA THR A 21 16.57 37.91 43.63
C THR A 21 17.74 37.97 42.63
N VAL A 22 17.42 38.24 41.36
CA VAL A 22 18.27 39.08 40.49
C VAL A 22 17.41 40.16 39.84
N ARG A 23 17.85 41.40 40.09
CA ARG A 23 17.31 42.67 39.58
C ARG A 23 17.65 42.86 38.11
N THR A 24 16.69 43.47 37.42
CA THR A 24 16.81 44.22 36.17
C THR A 24 17.73 45.42 36.32
N ALA A 25 18.61 45.66 35.33
CA ALA A 25 19.10 47.00 34.94
C ALA A 25 19.97 46.93 33.68
N CYS A 26 19.55 47.60 32.59
CA CYS A 26 20.38 48.59 31.88
C CYS A 26 19.54 49.40 30.87
N PRO A 27 19.96 50.63 30.53
CA PRO A 27 19.06 51.76 30.28
C PRO A 27 19.02 52.21 28.81
N LEU A 28 17.91 52.82 28.40
CA LEU A 28 17.84 53.66 27.21
C LEU A 28 17.68 55.11 27.64
N SER A 29 18.77 55.88 27.49
CA SER A 29 18.81 57.31 27.68
C SER A 29 18.38 58.03 26.40
N ALA A 30 17.44 58.95 26.57
CA ALA A 30 17.05 59.93 25.58
C ALA A 30 18.08 61.05 25.47
N ARG A 31 18.35 61.52 24.24
CA ARG A 31 18.82 62.88 23.98
C ARG A 31 18.07 63.49 22.80
N ARG A 32 17.31 64.54 23.11
CA ARG A 32 16.75 65.52 22.18
C ARG A 32 17.87 66.39 21.60
N LEU A 33 17.73 66.81 20.34
CA LEU A 33 18.10 68.14 19.88
C LEU A 33 17.12 68.55 18.77
N SER A 34 16.46 69.67 19.01
CA SER A 34 15.56 70.40 18.13
C SER A 34 16.34 71.46 17.35
N LEU A 35 15.96 71.71 16.09
CA LEU A 35 16.05 73.04 15.47
C LEU A 35 15.10 73.13 14.26
N GLU A 36 14.53 74.32 14.12
CA GLU A 36 13.30 74.70 13.43
C GLU A 36 13.49 75.07 11.95
N GLY A 37 12.41 75.04 11.16
CA GLY A 37 12.27 75.82 9.92
C GLY A 37 11.52 75.14 8.76
N PRO A 38 10.63 75.83 7.99
CA PRO A 38 9.38 75.24 7.51
C PRO A 38 9.27 75.10 5.98
N PHE A 39 8.62 74.05 5.48
CA PHE A 39 7.94 74.07 4.18
C PHE A 39 6.66 73.21 4.22
N ARG A 40 5.51 73.88 4.18
CA ARG A 40 4.17 73.32 4.02
C ARG A 40 4.00 72.75 2.60
N ARG A 41 3.41 71.56 2.46
CA ARG A 41 2.44 71.23 1.39
C ARG A 41 1.59 69.99 1.75
N ARG A 42 0.31 70.26 2.03
CA ARG A 42 -0.92 69.44 1.91
C ARG A 42 -0.79 67.92 2.08
N GLY A 43 -1.18 67.43 3.26
CA GLY A 43 -1.74 66.09 3.40
C GLY A 43 -3.16 66.06 2.85
N GLN A 44 -3.39 65.25 1.81
CA GLN A 44 -4.72 64.75 1.48
C GLN A 44 -4.89 63.40 2.17
N SER A 45 -5.66 63.42 3.25
CA SER A 45 -6.31 62.24 3.80
C SER A 45 -7.28 61.68 2.75
N VAL A 46 -6.96 60.53 2.16
CA VAL A 46 -7.97 59.71 1.49
C VAL A 46 -8.48 58.72 2.52
N ALA A 47 -9.78 58.85 2.79
CA ALA A 47 -10.52 58.11 3.79
C ALA A 47 -10.59 56.62 3.44
N THR A 48 -10.07 55.78 4.34
CA THR A 48 -10.49 54.38 4.48
C THR A 48 -11.85 54.33 5.17
N GLU A 49 -12.90 54.75 4.47
CA GLU A 49 -14.29 54.75 4.98
C GLU A 49 -15.25 53.89 4.17
N ALA A 50 -14.73 52.88 3.47
CA ALA A 50 -15.55 51.91 2.75
C ALA A 50 -15.05 50.49 3.01
N LEU A 51 -15.33 49.95 4.21
CA LEU A 51 -15.62 48.52 4.50
C LEU A 51 -15.63 48.20 6.01
N ILE A 52 -16.27 49.02 6.84
CA ILE A 52 -16.77 48.55 8.14
C ILE A 52 -18.17 49.09 8.35
N LYS A 53 -19.14 48.41 7.74
CA LYS A 53 -20.53 48.47 8.17
C LYS A 53 -21.05 47.04 8.31
N ASN A 54 -20.98 46.54 9.54
CA ASN A 54 -22.06 45.80 10.17
C ASN A 54 -21.92 45.98 11.70
N SER A 55 -22.46 47.11 12.15
CA SER A 55 -23.42 47.20 13.26
C SER A 55 -23.22 46.29 14.49
N PHE A 56 -22.11 46.44 15.22
CA PHE A 56 -22.00 45.90 16.59
C PHE A 56 -21.85 46.97 17.68
N LEU A 57 -22.10 48.25 17.36
CA LEU A 57 -21.91 49.34 18.31
C LEU A 57 -23.09 50.31 18.29
N THR A 58 -24.24 49.93 18.85
CA THR A 58 -25.22 50.90 19.37
C THR A 58 -26.27 50.21 20.26
N LYS A 59 -25.97 50.08 21.56
CA LYS A 59 -26.86 50.24 22.75
C LYS A 59 -26.36 49.43 23.95
N GLU A 60 -25.70 48.29 23.74
CA GLU A 60 -25.35 47.37 24.84
C GLU A 60 -24.10 47.80 25.65
N TYR A 61 -23.27 48.71 25.12
CA TYR A 61 -22.04 49.14 25.80
C TYR A 61 -22.25 50.19 26.92
N PHE A 62 -23.46 50.72 27.11
CA PHE A 62 -23.74 51.72 28.16
C PHE A 62 -24.36 51.13 29.43
N ASP A 63 -24.72 49.84 29.44
CA ASP A 63 -25.24 49.18 30.65
C ASP A 63 -24.08 48.73 31.57
N LYS A 64 -23.67 49.62 32.47
CA LYS A 64 -22.60 49.38 33.47
C LYS A 64 -22.87 48.22 34.44
N MET A 65 -24.04 47.60 34.41
CA MET A 65 -24.47 46.57 35.38
C MET A 65 -24.36 45.13 34.88
N LYS A 66 -23.94 44.86 33.65
CA LYS A 66 -23.72 43.49 33.16
C LYS A 66 -22.34 43.34 32.53
N LYS A 67 -21.32 43.08 33.36
CA LYS A 67 -20.08 42.46 32.89
C LYS A 67 -20.37 41.02 32.47
N LYS A 68 -20.87 40.82 31.25
CA LYS A 68 -20.68 39.53 30.59
C LYS A 68 -19.20 39.42 30.25
N LYS A 69 -18.54 38.34 30.67
CA LYS A 69 -17.25 37.95 30.11
C LYS A 69 -17.43 37.87 28.61
N ILE A 70 -16.84 38.82 27.89
CA ILE A 70 -16.66 38.69 26.45
C ILE A 70 -15.41 37.81 26.35
N ASP A 71 -15.61 36.51 26.14
CA ASP A 71 -14.51 35.66 25.67
C ASP A 71 -14.16 36.18 24.28
N LEU A 72 -13.12 37.00 24.19
CA LEU A 72 -12.60 37.55 22.92
C LEU A 72 -12.10 36.44 21.98
N PHE A 73 -12.00 35.21 22.47
CA PHE A 73 -11.67 34.01 21.72
C PHE A 73 -12.57 32.87 22.20
N ASP A 74 -13.40 32.29 21.32
CA ASP A 74 -14.17 31.08 21.60
C ASP A 74 -13.28 29.84 21.82
N PHE A 75 -11.97 29.96 21.59
CA PHE A 75 -10.99 28.90 21.69
C PHE A 75 -9.65 29.43 22.20
N VAL A 76 -9.25 29.04 23.41
CA VAL A 76 -7.87 29.19 23.87
C VAL A 76 -7.02 28.13 23.16
N PRO A 77 -6.06 28.49 22.30
CA PRO A 77 -5.18 27.50 21.67
C PRO A 77 -4.44 26.73 22.77
N PRO A 78 -4.40 25.39 22.72
CA PRO A 78 -3.65 24.62 23.71
C PRO A 78 -2.17 25.02 23.66
N GLU A 79 -1.51 25.02 24.84
CA GLU A 79 -0.11 25.47 25.00
C GLU A 79 0.87 24.79 24.02
N ASN A 80 0.56 23.56 23.59
CA ASN A 80 1.23 22.88 22.49
C ASN A 80 0.22 22.53 21.38
N PHE A 81 -0.08 23.51 20.53
CA PHE A 81 -1.01 23.37 19.40
C PHE A 81 -0.77 22.10 18.58
N VAL A 82 0.47 21.87 18.15
CA VAL A 82 0.88 20.71 17.35
C VAL A 82 0.63 19.39 18.10
N SER A 83 1.07 19.27 19.35
CA SER A 83 0.89 18.05 20.16
C SER A 83 -0.59 17.70 20.37
N SER A 84 -1.44 18.70 20.55
CA SER A 84 -2.89 18.48 20.69
C SER A 84 -3.52 17.87 19.43
N TYR A 85 -3.02 18.23 18.25
CA TYR A 85 -3.46 17.66 16.99
C TYR A 85 -2.93 16.23 16.84
N PHE A 86 -1.67 15.96 17.20
CA PHE A 86 -1.12 14.60 17.28
C PHE A 86 -1.98 13.66 18.12
N GLU A 87 -2.41 14.10 19.31
CA GLU A 87 -3.31 13.31 20.16
C GLU A 87 -4.71 13.11 19.55
N LYS A 88 -5.28 14.15 18.92
CA LYS A 88 -6.57 14.04 18.23
C LYS A 88 -6.54 13.05 17.07
N LEU A 89 -5.43 13.06 16.33
CA LEU A 89 -5.18 12.14 15.22
C LEU A 89 -5.08 10.71 15.74
N ASP A 90 -4.31 10.47 16.80
CA ASP A 90 -4.22 9.15 17.44
C ASP A 90 -5.56 8.61 17.94
N LYS A 91 -6.46 9.49 18.42
CA LYS A 91 -7.82 9.14 18.83
C LYS A 91 -8.77 8.88 17.67
N SER A 92 -8.44 9.32 16.45
CA SER A 92 -9.30 9.22 15.27
C SER A 92 -9.07 7.94 14.46
N TYR A 93 -8.49 6.91 15.08
CA TYR A 93 -8.21 5.63 14.46
C TYR A 93 -9.49 5.06 13.80
N SER A 94 -9.36 4.49 12.60
CA SER A 94 -10.41 3.81 11.79
C SER A 94 -11.36 4.65 10.92
N ASN A 95 -11.41 5.99 11.01
CA ASN A 95 -12.33 6.78 10.15
C ASN A 95 -11.59 7.72 9.19
N PRO A 96 -11.59 7.45 7.87
CA PRO A 96 -10.85 8.26 6.89
C PRO A 96 -11.38 9.70 6.79
N ARG A 97 -12.69 9.90 6.99
CA ARG A 97 -13.31 11.24 6.93
C ARG A 97 -12.89 12.10 8.12
N SER A 98 -12.76 11.51 9.30
CA SER A 98 -12.29 12.21 10.50
C SER A 98 -10.85 12.66 10.35
N ILE A 99 -9.99 11.79 9.80
CA ILE A 99 -8.57 12.12 9.54
C ILE A 99 -8.45 13.27 8.54
N LEU A 100 -9.20 13.24 7.43
CA LEU A 100 -9.18 14.32 6.42
C LEU A 100 -9.77 15.64 6.95
N ARG A 101 -10.77 15.58 7.83
CA ARG A 101 -11.29 16.77 8.53
C ARG A 101 -10.25 17.37 9.47
N LEU A 102 -9.57 16.53 10.26
CA LEU A 102 -8.50 17.00 11.14
C LEU A 102 -7.34 17.62 10.36
N TYR A 103 -7.00 17.06 9.20
CA TYR A 103 -6.06 17.67 8.28
C TYR A 103 -6.52 19.07 7.86
N LYS A 104 -7.77 19.20 7.37
CA LYS A 104 -8.35 20.48 6.97
C LYS A 104 -8.32 21.50 8.13
N ASP A 105 -8.79 21.10 9.30
CA ASP A 105 -8.86 21.95 10.50
C ASP A 105 -7.47 22.38 11.02
N TYR A 106 -6.42 21.64 10.66
CA TYR A 106 -5.03 21.97 11.00
C TYR A 106 -4.45 22.97 10.00
N ILE A 107 -4.57 22.71 8.70
CA ILE A 107 -4.03 23.59 7.66
C ILE A 107 -4.73 24.96 7.60
N GLU A 108 -6.00 25.05 8.02
CA GLU A 108 -6.72 26.33 8.10
C GLU A 108 -6.22 27.23 9.26
N LYS A 109 -5.48 26.66 10.22
CA LYS A 109 -5.03 27.36 11.42
C LYS A 109 -3.52 27.59 11.47
N GLU A 110 -2.77 26.93 10.59
CA GLU A 110 -1.31 26.96 10.58
C GLU A 110 -0.81 27.28 9.18
N ASP A 111 -0.12 28.41 9.02
CA ASP A 111 0.44 28.83 7.73
C ASP A 111 1.61 27.94 7.28
N TYR A 112 2.36 27.37 8.24
CA TYR A 112 3.51 26.49 7.98
C TYR A 112 3.34 25.10 8.60
N PRO A 113 2.48 24.24 8.02
CA PRO A 113 2.21 22.90 8.55
C PRO A 113 3.48 22.08 8.85
N ASN A 114 3.52 21.47 10.03
CA ASN A 114 4.61 20.56 10.40
C ASN A 114 4.65 19.35 9.45
N TYR A 115 5.81 19.05 8.86
CA TYR A 115 5.91 17.96 7.89
C TYR A 115 5.67 16.57 8.51
N ASN A 116 6.10 16.35 9.75
CA ASN A 116 5.85 15.07 10.45
C ASN A 116 4.34 14.87 10.68
N TRP A 117 3.59 15.95 10.86
CA TRP A 117 2.13 15.90 10.97
C TRP A 117 1.49 15.46 9.65
N LEU A 118 1.88 16.07 8.52
CA LEU A 118 1.39 15.68 7.19
C LEU A 118 1.67 14.20 6.90
N VAL A 119 2.90 13.75 7.16
CA VAL A 119 3.29 12.33 7.01
C VAL A 119 2.43 11.44 7.89
N ARG A 120 2.19 11.82 9.16
CA ARG A 120 1.37 11.01 10.07
C ARG A 120 -0.09 10.98 9.67
N CYS A 121 -0.65 12.10 9.19
CA CYS A 121 -2.01 12.13 8.63
C CYS A 121 -2.15 11.15 7.46
N PHE A 122 -1.20 11.18 6.51
CA PHE A 122 -1.21 10.28 5.36
C PHE A 122 -1.06 8.82 5.77
N CYS A 123 -0.10 8.50 6.65
CA CYS A 123 0.09 7.14 7.13
C CYS A 123 -1.10 6.61 7.94
N GLN A 124 -1.71 7.43 8.79
CA GLN A 124 -2.89 6.99 9.55
C GLN A 124 -4.12 6.81 8.66
N LEU A 125 -4.30 7.67 7.66
CA LEU A 125 -5.32 7.47 6.65
C LEU A 125 -5.11 6.12 5.96
N ALA A 126 -3.88 5.82 5.55
CA ALA A 126 -3.54 4.57 4.89
C ALA A 126 -3.71 3.33 5.77
N ASN A 127 -3.40 3.42 7.07
CA ASN A 127 -3.57 2.30 8.00
C ASN A 127 -5.03 1.81 8.09
N VAL A 128 -6.01 2.68 7.80
CA VAL A 128 -7.43 2.28 7.69
C VAL A 128 -7.62 1.25 6.57
N PHE A 129 -6.80 1.31 5.51
CA PHE A 129 -6.80 0.44 4.32
C PHE A 129 -5.69 -0.62 4.34
N GLY A 130 -5.12 -0.93 5.52
CA GLY A 130 -4.03 -1.91 5.66
C GLY A 130 -4.40 -3.35 5.25
N PHE A 131 -3.44 -4.27 5.31
CA PHE A 131 -3.60 -5.68 4.87
C PHE A 131 -4.77 -6.44 5.51
N ASN A 132 -5.18 -6.07 6.71
CA ASN A 132 -6.30 -6.73 7.42
C ASN A 132 -7.61 -5.93 7.30
N SER A 133 -7.65 -4.96 6.39
CA SER A 133 -8.79 -4.08 6.19
C SER A 133 -9.86 -4.75 5.33
N PHE A 134 -11.13 -4.46 5.64
CA PHE A 134 -12.29 -4.89 4.86
C PHE A 134 -12.57 -4.00 3.64
N TRP A 135 -11.82 -2.90 3.46
CA TRP A 135 -12.05 -1.97 2.36
C TRP A 135 -11.65 -2.55 1.01
N SER A 136 -12.55 -2.42 0.04
CA SER A 136 -12.33 -2.86 -1.33
C SER A 136 -11.44 -1.88 -2.11
N VAL A 137 -10.95 -2.29 -3.28
CA VAL A 137 -10.24 -1.41 -4.22
C VAL A 137 -11.10 -0.18 -4.57
N LYS A 138 -12.40 -0.37 -4.77
CA LYS A 138 -13.36 0.72 -5.03
C LYS A 138 -13.37 1.78 -3.93
N ASP A 139 -13.26 1.37 -2.66
CA ASP A 139 -13.25 2.31 -1.53
C ASP A 139 -11.96 3.14 -1.50
N LYS A 140 -10.82 2.53 -1.83
CA LYS A 140 -9.54 3.23 -1.98
C LYS A 140 -9.60 4.23 -3.14
N GLU A 141 -10.15 3.83 -4.29
CA GLU A 141 -10.35 4.71 -5.43
C GLU A 141 -11.24 5.91 -5.11
N ALA A 142 -12.33 5.70 -4.35
CA ALA A 142 -13.22 6.78 -3.94
C ALA A 142 -12.49 7.85 -3.11
N ILE A 143 -11.49 7.45 -2.32
CA ILE A 143 -10.67 8.38 -1.53
C ILE A 143 -9.76 9.21 -2.42
N HIS A 144 -9.21 8.61 -3.47
CA HIS A 144 -8.36 9.32 -4.42
C HIS A 144 -9.09 10.49 -5.09
N GLU A 145 -10.41 10.41 -5.23
CA GLU A 145 -11.23 11.49 -5.79
C GLU A 145 -11.53 12.64 -4.84
N LEU A 146 -11.34 12.46 -3.53
CA LEU A 146 -11.62 13.50 -2.55
C LEU A 146 -10.64 14.66 -2.69
N LYS A 147 -11.17 15.89 -2.80
CA LYS A 147 -10.35 17.12 -2.85
C LYS A 147 -9.37 17.23 -1.67
N LEU A 148 -9.81 16.89 -0.46
CA LEU A 148 -8.96 16.94 0.74
C LEU A 148 -7.80 15.94 0.67
N PHE A 149 -8.01 14.76 0.08
CA PHE A 149 -6.94 13.80 -0.16
C PHE A 149 -5.93 14.36 -1.16
N LYS A 150 -6.41 14.91 -2.28
CA LYS A 150 -5.56 15.55 -3.29
C LYS A 150 -4.74 16.70 -2.70
N PHE A 151 -5.32 17.52 -1.81
CA PHE A 151 -4.59 18.58 -1.09
C PHE A 151 -3.54 18.03 -0.14
N LEU A 152 -3.86 17.00 0.67
CA LEU A 152 -2.88 16.37 1.55
C LEU A 152 -1.67 15.82 0.78
N VAL A 153 -1.92 15.17 -0.36
CA VAL A 153 -0.85 14.69 -1.24
C VAL A 153 -0.05 15.85 -1.84
N TYR A 154 -0.72 16.92 -2.27
CA TYR A 154 -0.06 18.11 -2.80
C TYR A 154 0.88 18.76 -1.77
N ASP A 155 0.42 18.96 -0.53
CA ASP A 155 1.22 19.53 0.55
C ASP A 155 2.45 18.67 0.89
N LEU A 156 2.33 17.34 0.77
CA LEU A 156 3.46 16.42 0.89
C LEU A 156 4.46 16.59 -0.27
N ILE A 157 3.96 16.71 -1.51
CA ILE A 157 4.79 16.88 -2.70
C ILE A 157 5.55 18.21 -2.66
N GLU A 158 4.86 19.31 -2.35
CA GLU A 158 5.43 20.65 -2.28
C GLU A 158 6.62 20.70 -1.31
N ARG A 159 6.55 19.92 -0.23
CA ARG A 159 7.54 19.92 0.85
C ARG A 159 8.37 18.64 0.91
N LYS A 160 8.46 17.90 -0.20
CA LYS A 160 9.16 16.61 -0.28
C LYS A 160 10.63 16.67 0.15
N GLU A 161 11.26 17.84 0.05
CA GLU A 161 12.64 18.06 0.53
C GLU A 161 12.78 17.88 2.05
N ARG A 162 11.68 17.98 2.81
CA ARG A 162 11.64 17.73 4.26
C ARG A 162 11.48 16.24 4.60
N ILE A 163 11.40 15.34 3.61
CA ILE A 163 11.39 13.90 3.86
C ILE A 163 12.74 13.49 4.45
N GLN A 164 12.66 12.68 5.51
CA GLN A 164 13.82 12.10 6.18
C GLN A 164 13.73 10.58 6.07
N ALA A 165 14.85 9.88 6.18
CA ALA A 165 14.92 8.42 6.09
C ALA A 165 13.92 7.70 7.00
N ARG A 166 13.68 8.22 8.21
CA ARG A 166 12.70 7.67 9.17
C ARG A 166 11.25 7.68 8.66
N HIS A 167 10.92 8.54 7.69
CA HIS A 167 9.58 8.63 7.10
C HIS A 167 9.38 7.59 5.99
N CYS A 168 10.46 7.18 5.30
CA CYS A 168 10.40 6.37 4.09
C CYS A 168 9.63 5.05 4.26
N PRO A 169 9.90 4.20 5.27
CA PRO A 169 9.20 2.92 5.40
C PRO A 169 7.69 3.08 5.55
N ARG A 170 7.26 4.06 6.36
CA ARG A 170 5.84 4.32 6.64
C ARG A 170 5.13 4.98 5.46
N LEU A 171 5.80 5.87 4.74
CA LEU A 171 5.25 6.47 3.52
C LEU A 171 5.07 5.43 2.42
N LEU A 172 6.05 4.54 2.26
CA LEU A 172 6.01 3.49 1.25
C LEU A 172 4.91 2.47 1.55
N TYR A 173 4.79 2.04 2.81
CA TYR A 173 3.69 1.21 3.28
C TYR A 173 2.33 1.90 3.07
N ALA A 174 2.23 3.18 3.42
CA ALA A 174 0.98 3.94 3.25
C ALA A 174 0.54 4.03 1.78
N MET A 175 1.48 4.24 0.86
CA MET A 175 1.20 4.21 -0.59
C MET A 175 0.68 2.84 -1.05
N CYS A 176 1.19 1.75 -0.48
CA CYS A 176 0.70 0.40 -0.78
C CYS A 176 -0.72 0.18 -0.25
N CYS A 177 -1.02 0.56 0.99
CA CYS A 177 -2.35 0.37 1.56
C CYS A 177 -3.43 1.15 0.79
N LEU A 178 -3.08 2.34 0.30
CA LEU A 178 -3.98 3.16 -0.50
C LEU A 178 -4.03 2.76 -1.99
N ASP A 179 -3.21 1.82 -2.46
CA ASP A 179 -3.00 1.55 -3.89
C ASP A 179 -2.65 2.83 -4.68
N TYR A 180 -1.86 3.72 -4.07
CA TYR A 180 -1.57 5.07 -4.57
C TYR A 180 -0.09 5.25 -4.93
N ARG A 181 0.23 5.13 -6.22
CA ARG A 181 1.59 5.34 -6.74
C ARG A 181 1.87 6.82 -7.03
N CYS A 182 2.48 7.52 -6.08
CA CYS A 182 2.84 8.93 -6.26
C CYS A 182 4.24 9.10 -6.88
N TYR A 183 4.33 9.25 -8.21
CA TYR A 183 5.62 9.38 -8.90
C TYR A 183 6.40 10.67 -8.56
N TYR A 184 5.77 11.68 -7.94
CA TYR A 184 6.46 12.90 -7.48
C TYR A 184 7.21 12.71 -6.14
N LEU A 185 6.73 11.79 -5.29
CA LEU A 185 7.31 11.50 -3.98
C LEU A 185 8.28 10.31 -4.03
N LEU A 186 7.98 9.31 -4.86
CA LEU A 186 8.74 8.06 -4.93
C LEU A 186 10.24 8.28 -5.21
N PRO A 187 10.69 9.10 -6.16
CA PRO A 187 12.11 9.32 -6.40
C PRO A 187 12.88 9.76 -5.14
N THR A 188 12.35 10.75 -4.41
CA THR A 188 12.97 11.23 -3.15
C THR A 188 12.99 10.14 -2.08
N ILE A 189 11.91 9.36 -1.96
CA ILE A 189 11.84 8.23 -1.02
C ILE A 189 12.89 7.16 -1.37
N LEU A 190 12.98 6.78 -2.64
CA LEU A 190 13.91 5.76 -3.12
C LEU A 190 15.38 6.16 -2.92
N GLU A 191 15.71 7.43 -3.19
CA GLU A 191 17.06 7.97 -2.96
C GLU A 191 17.45 7.93 -1.48
N LEU A 192 16.52 8.27 -0.59
CA LEU A 192 16.78 8.22 0.85
C LEU A 192 16.92 6.77 1.34
N ILE A 193 16.12 5.83 0.82
CA ILE A 193 16.27 4.41 1.18
C ILE A 193 17.62 3.89 0.67
N GLU A 194 18.04 4.24 -0.54
CA GLU A 194 19.34 3.83 -1.09
C GLU A 194 20.51 4.38 -0.26
N LYS A 195 20.45 5.64 0.17
CA LYS A 195 21.50 6.29 0.98
C LYS A 195 21.60 5.72 2.39
N ASP A 196 20.48 5.38 3.00
CA ASP A 196 20.40 4.96 4.41
C ASP A 196 20.12 3.46 4.58
N LEU A 197 20.36 2.65 3.54
CA LEU A 197 20.00 1.22 3.48
C LEU A 197 20.48 0.45 4.72
N ALA A 198 21.75 0.60 5.09
CA ALA A 198 22.37 -0.06 6.23
C ALA A 198 21.82 0.37 7.60
N LYS A 199 21.15 1.54 7.69
CA LYS A 199 20.59 2.05 8.95
C LYS A 199 19.22 1.45 9.27
N PHE A 200 18.54 0.89 8.28
CA PHE A 200 17.24 0.27 8.51
C PHE A 200 17.41 -1.12 9.14
N ARG A 201 16.47 -1.47 10.02
CA ARG A 201 16.38 -2.82 10.59
C ARG A 201 15.95 -3.83 9.52
N VAL A 202 16.38 -5.08 9.64
CA VAL A 202 16.08 -6.13 8.67
C VAL A 202 14.57 -6.35 8.44
N PRO A 203 13.69 -6.37 9.45
CA PRO A 203 12.24 -6.45 9.24
C PRO A 203 11.67 -5.25 8.47
N THR A 204 12.27 -4.07 8.64
CA THR A 204 11.87 -2.88 7.89
C THR A 204 12.28 -2.99 6.43
N LEU A 205 13.49 -3.51 6.15
CA LEU A 205 13.96 -3.81 4.80
C LEU A 205 13.05 -4.84 4.11
N SER A 206 12.64 -5.91 4.80
CA SER A 206 11.71 -6.92 4.26
C SER A 206 10.34 -6.31 3.91
N MET A 207 9.78 -5.48 4.79
CA MET A 207 8.52 -4.79 4.48
C MET A 207 8.67 -3.79 3.33
N MET A 208 9.80 -3.07 3.25
CA MET A 208 10.06 -2.15 2.14
C MET A 208 10.22 -2.89 0.81
N SER A 209 10.92 -4.03 0.77
CA SER A 209 11.05 -4.83 -0.46
C SER A 209 9.70 -5.36 -0.94
N PHE A 210 8.82 -5.74 0.00
CA PHE A 210 7.42 -6.03 -0.31
C PHE A 210 6.71 -4.83 -0.91
N CYS A 211 6.77 -3.67 -0.27
CA CYS A 211 6.06 -2.47 -0.72
C CYS A 211 6.52 -2.03 -2.12
N LEU A 212 7.83 -2.06 -2.38
CA LEU A 212 8.39 -1.79 -3.71
C LEU A 212 7.86 -2.78 -4.75
N SER A 213 7.91 -4.08 -4.45
CA SER A 213 7.41 -5.13 -5.33
C SER A 213 5.93 -4.93 -5.63
N TYR A 214 5.10 -4.69 -4.61
CA TYR A 214 3.66 -4.47 -4.73
C TYR A 214 3.34 -3.27 -5.63
N LEU A 215 4.04 -2.15 -5.44
CA LEU A 215 3.92 -0.94 -6.28
C LEU A 215 4.42 -1.14 -7.72
N GLY A 216 4.94 -2.31 -8.09
CA GLY A 216 5.46 -2.60 -9.42
C GLY A 216 6.94 -2.21 -9.62
N LEU A 217 7.60 -1.70 -8.58
CA LEU A 217 9.05 -1.41 -8.56
C LEU A 217 9.82 -2.71 -8.31
N THR A 218 9.68 -3.62 -9.27
CA THR A 218 10.29 -4.96 -9.24
C THR A 218 11.78 -4.91 -9.61
N ASN A 219 12.43 -6.07 -9.75
CA ASN A 219 13.82 -6.20 -10.20
C ASN A 219 14.00 -5.78 -11.68
N GLN A 220 13.76 -4.50 -11.96
CA GLN A 220 13.83 -3.85 -13.26
C GLN A 220 14.20 -2.37 -13.03
N ASP A 221 14.95 -1.78 -13.96
CA ASP A 221 15.26 -0.35 -13.90
C ASP A 221 14.03 0.49 -14.22
N VAL A 222 13.56 1.26 -13.23
CA VAL A 222 12.41 2.16 -13.37
C VAL A 222 12.86 3.61 -13.31
N GLN A 223 12.46 4.41 -14.30
CA GLN A 223 12.65 5.87 -14.33
C GLN A 223 11.31 6.58 -14.22
N PHE A 224 11.20 7.55 -13.32
CA PHE A 224 9.99 8.34 -13.09
C PHE A 224 10.02 9.64 -13.89
N GLY A 225 8.84 10.23 -14.11
CA GLY A 225 8.69 11.53 -14.77
C GLY A 225 8.31 11.44 -16.24
N SER A 226 8.15 12.61 -16.87
CA SER A 226 7.89 12.73 -18.30
C SER A 226 9.10 12.29 -19.12
N GLU A 227 8.90 11.84 -20.35
CA GLU A 227 9.96 11.40 -21.26
C GLU A 227 11.11 12.41 -21.40
N ASN A 228 10.81 13.71 -21.32
CA ASN A 228 11.80 14.77 -21.43
C ASN A 228 12.54 15.09 -20.11
N ASN A 229 11.97 14.72 -18.96
CA ASN A 229 12.49 15.04 -17.62
C ASN A 229 12.46 13.77 -16.77
N LEU A 230 13.27 12.81 -17.17
CA LEU A 230 13.38 11.51 -16.50
C LEU A 230 14.23 11.65 -15.25
N SER A 231 13.78 11.02 -14.17
CA SER A 231 14.63 10.79 -12.99
C SER A 231 15.72 9.76 -13.32
N ARG A 232 16.66 9.61 -12.39
CA ARG A 232 17.58 8.46 -12.35
C ARG A 232 16.80 7.13 -12.40
N CYS A 233 17.43 6.08 -12.94
CA CYS A 233 16.94 4.70 -12.84
C CYS A 233 17.04 4.19 -11.40
N TYR A 234 15.98 3.54 -10.92
CA TYR A 234 15.98 2.88 -9.63
C TYR A 234 15.71 1.38 -9.81
N ASN A 235 16.62 0.55 -9.30
CA ASN A 235 16.41 -0.87 -9.00
C ASN A 235 16.95 -1.14 -7.60
N LEU A 236 16.09 -0.95 -6.60
CA LEU A 236 16.47 -1.02 -5.19
C LEU A 236 16.19 -2.39 -4.56
N ILE A 237 15.36 -3.22 -5.22
CA ILE A 237 14.98 -4.55 -4.74
C ILE A 237 16.21 -5.43 -4.54
N GLU A 238 17.06 -5.52 -5.55
CA GLU A 238 18.28 -6.34 -5.49
C GLU A 238 19.19 -5.88 -4.35
N LYS A 239 19.44 -4.57 -4.24
CA LYS A 239 20.25 -3.98 -3.16
C LYS A 239 19.69 -4.29 -1.77
N ILE A 240 18.37 -4.15 -1.57
CA ILE A 240 17.72 -4.48 -0.30
C ILE A 240 17.89 -5.97 0.02
N LEU A 241 17.74 -6.86 -0.95
CA LEU A 241 17.87 -8.30 -0.73
C LEU A 241 19.31 -8.72 -0.41
N HIS A 242 20.32 -8.11 -1.06
CA HIS A 242 21.72 -8.33 -0.68
C HIS A 242 22.00 -7.85 0.74
N GLU A 243 21.45 -6.72 1.16
CA GLU A 243 21.59 -6.22 2.53
C GLU A 243 20.91 -7.14 3.56
N ILE A 244 19.73 -7.68 3.24
CA ILE A 244 19.07 -8.67 4.10
C ILE A 244 19.89 -9.97 4.16
N TYR A 245 20.46 -10.41 3.02
CA TYR A 245 21.26 -11.64 2.94
C TYR A 245 22.61 -11.51 3.65
N SER A 246 23.28 -10.36 3.56
CA SER A 246 24.52 -10.09 4.29
C SER A 246 24.29 -10.08 5.81
N ARG A 247 23.10 -9.65 6.24
CA ARG A 247 22.67 -9.59 7.65
C ARG A 247 21.75 -10.75 8.05
N ARG A 248 21.83 -11.90 7.35
CA ARG A 248 20.92 -13.06 7.58
C ARG A 248 20.95 -13.60 9.02
N ASP A 249 22.08 -13.51 9.70
CA ASP A 249 22.20 -14.00 11.08
C ASP A 249 21.50 -13.07 12.08
N GLU A 250 21.58 -11.74 11.87
CA GLU A 250 20.76 -10.76 12.59
C GLU A 250 19.27 -10.97 12.29
N ALA A 251 18.94 -11.25 11.03
CA ALA A 251 17.58 -11.48 10.58
C ALA A 251 16.90 -12.63 11.34
N LYS A 252 17.61 -13.71 11.68
CA LYS A 252 17.05 -14.84 12.44
C LYS A 252 16.54 -14.44 13.83
N GLY A 253 17.18 -13.46 14.47
CA GLY A 253 16.73 -12.97 15.78
C GLY A 253 15.66 -11.89 15.71
N ASP A 254 15.62 -11.08 14.63
CA ASP A 254 14.75 -9.89 14.54
C ASP A 254 13.47 -10.12 13.72
N MET A 255 13.46 -11.09 12.80
CA MET A 255 12.35 -11.33 11.88
C MET A 255 11.33 -12.30 12.44
N THR A 256 10.05 -11.97 12.31
CA THR A 256 8.96 -12.92 12.58
C THR A 256 8.73 -13.85 11.39
N ASN A 257 8.04 -14.98 11.62
CA ASN A 257 7.62 -15.92 10.57
C ASN A 257 6.89 -15.23 9.42
N PHE A 258 6.05 -14.23 9.75
CA PHE A 258 5.38 -13.39 8.76
C PHE A 258 6.37 -12.64 7.87
N CYS A 259 7.42 -12.05 8.45
CA CYS A 259 8.42 -11.32 7.67
C CYS A 259 9.23 -12.25 6.75
N TRP A 260 9.48 -13.49 7.17
CA TRP A 260 10.13 -14.51 6.35
C TRP A 260 9.23 -15.00 5.21
N ALA A 261 7.97 -15.32 5.50
CA ALA A 261 6.99 -15.69 4.48
C ALA A 261 6.78 -14.56 3.45
N LEU A 262 6.73 -13.30 3.91
CA LEU A 262 6.66 -12.12 3.07
C LEU A 262 7.89 -12.01 2.14
N LEU A 263 9.09 -12.24 2.68
CA LEU A 263 10.32 -12.20 1.90
C LEU A 263 10.37 -13.29 0.82
N ALA A 264 9.87 -14.50 1.13
CA ALA A 264 9.71 -15.56 0.13
C ALA A 264 8.79 -15.12 -1.02
N TYR A 265 7.66 -14.50 -0.69
CA TYR A 265 6.74 -13.94 -1.69
C TYR A 265 7.39 -12.83 -2.53
N VAL A 266 8.25 -12.00 -1.93
CA VAL A 266 9.02 -10.96 -2.65
C VAL A 266 9.96 -11.59 -3.67
N LEU A 267 10.75 -12.61 -3.28
CA LEU A 267 11.65 -13.31 -4.20
C LEU A 267 10.87 -13.92 -5.37
N VAL A 268 9.74 -14.55 -5.09
CA VAL A 268 8.84 -15.13 -6.10
C VAL A 268 8.31 -14.03 -7.03
N THR A 269 7.77 -12.95 -6.50
CA THR A 269 7.19 -11.85 -7.30
C THR A 269 8.21 -11.28 -8.28
N ASN A 270 9.49 -11.23 -7.89
CA ASN A 270 10.57 -10.74 -8.72
C ASN A 270 11.33 -11.82 -9.52
N ASN A 271 10.84 -13.07 -9.56
CA ASN A 271 11.48 -14.19 -10.26
C ASN A 271 12.93 -14.48 -9.80
N MET A 272 13.19 -14.35 -8.50
CA MET A 272 14.50 -14.52 -7.87
C MET A 272 14.57 -15.78 -6.99
N TYR A 273 14.06 -16.89 -7.49
CA TYR A 273 14.11 -18.20 -6.80
C TYR A 273 15.52 -18.65 -6.45
N GLU A 274 16.47 -18.37 -7.33
CA GLU A 274 17.86 -18.83 -7.27
C GLU A 274 18.80 -17.81 -6.62
N PHE A 275 18.28 -16.81 -5.92
CA PHE A 275 19.08 -15.80 -5.24
C PHE A 275 19.84 -16.38 -4.02
N PRO A 276 21.10 -16.00 -3.77
CA PRO A 276 21.98 -15.22 -4.65
C PRO A 276 22.50 -16.06 -5.84
N LEU A 277 22.79 -15.41 -6.98
CA LEU A 277 23.32 -16.09 -8.15
C LEU A 277 24.74 -16.63 -7.88
N LYS A 278 25.04 -17.84 -8.39
CA LYS A 278 26.28 -18.60 -8.11
C LYS A 278 27.60 -17.87 -8.42
N GLU A 279 27.59 -16.79 -9.20
CA GLU A 279 28.80 -16.02 -9.51
C GLU A 279 29.32 -15.20 -8.32
N GLU A 280 28.45 -14.86 -7.37
CA GLU A 280 28.80 -14.13 -6.15
C GLU A 280 29.32 -15.03 -5.02
N THR A 281 29.04 -16.33 -5.08
CA THR A 281 29.44 -17.32 -4.06
C THR A 281 30.87 -17.86 -4.23
N ARG A 282 31.80 -17.10 -4.83
CA ARG A 282 33.20 -17.54 -5.03
C ARG A 282 34.05 -17.57 -3.75
N GLY A 283 33.50 -17.21 -2.59
CA GLY A 283 34.24 -17.14 -1.31
C GLY A 283 33.91 -18.21 -0.27
N ASP A 284 32.65 -18.66 -0.18
CA ASP A 284 32.21 -19.62 0.85
C ASP A 284 31.48 -20.80 0.22
N SER A 285 32.15 -21.94 0.16
CA SER A 285 31.66 -23.21 -0.40
C SER A 285 30.53 -23.88 0.41
N SER A 286 29.77 -23.13 1.21
CA SER A 286 28.76 -23.65 2.14
C SER A 286 27.41 -22.90 2.14
N THR A 287 27.27 -21.77 1.45
CA THR A 287 26.02 -21.00 1.45
C THR A 287 25.13 -21.40 0.27
N GLY A 288 24.16 -22.28 0.54
CA GLY A 288 23.12 -22.64 -0.43
C GLY A 288 22.22 -21.46 -0.81
N PHE A 289 21.30 -21.68 -1.75
CA PHE A 289 20.28 -20.70 -2.13
C PHE A 289 19.55 -20.12 -0.91
N PHE A 290 19.25 -18.82 -0.90
CA PHE A 290 18.64 -18.13 0.24
C PHE A 290 17.17 -18.51 0.45
N MET A 291 16.46 -18.83 -0.63
CA MET A 291 15.02 -19.14 -0.60
C MET A 291 14.66 -20.34 0.32
N PRO A 292 15.36 -21.49 0.26
CA PRO A 292 15.16 -22.58 1.25
C PRO A 292 15.37 -22.17 2.72
N GLU A 293 16.33 -21.30 3.01
CA GLU A 293 16.58 -20.82 4.38
C GLU A 293 15.42 -19.95 4.87
N ILE A 294 14.95 -19.01 4.03
CA ILE A 294 13.79 -18.18 4.31
C ILE A 294 12.56 -19.02 4.63
N LEU A 295 12.29 -20.05 3.83
CA LEU A 295 11.11 -20.91 4.00
C LEU A 295 11.19 -21.75 5.28
N LYS A 296 12.37 -22.26 5.66
CA LYS A 296 12.55 -22.95 6.94
C LYS A 296 12.21 -22.04 8.12
N ASN A 297 12.72 -20.82 8.11
CA ASN A 297 12.47 -19.84 9.17
C ASN A 297 11.00 -19.40 9.18
N ALA A 298 10.36 -19.26 8.01
CA ALA A 298 8.93 -18.95 7.92
C ALA A 298 8.03 -20.05 8.53
N CYS A 299 8.48 -21.30 8.47
CA CYS A 299 7.78 -22.44 9.03
C CYS A 299 8.15 -22.77 10.48
N GLU A 300 9.12 -22.07 11.06
CA GLU A 300 9.58 -22.36 12.42
C GLU A 300 8.47 -22.13 13.45
N GLY A 301 8.17 -23.12 14.28
CA GLY A 301 7.07 -23.03 15.25
C GLY A 301 5.66 -23.17 14.68
N LEU A 302 5.48 -23.39 13.36
CA LEU A 302 4.18 -23.79 12.80
C LEU A 302 3.89 -25.26 13.11
N THR A 303 2.70 -25.54 13.63
CA THR A 303 2.19 -26.86 13.97
C THR A 303 0.89 -27.11 13.20
N LYS A 304 0.39 -28.35 13.24
CA LYS A 304 -0.91 -28.70 12.62
C LYS A 304 -2.09 -27.93 13.22
N GLU A 305 -1.96 -27.46 14.46
CA GLU A 305 -3.01 -26.78 15.19
C GLU A 305 -2.99 -25.27 14.93
N ASN A 306 -1.81 -24.64 14.95
CA ASN A 306 -1.68 -23.19 14.81
C ASN A 306 -1.64 -22.69 13.36
N ILE A 307 -1.44 -23.59 12.39
CA ILE A 307 -1.33 -23.20 10.98
C ILE A 307 -2.58 -22.46 10.51
N VAL A 308 -3.77 -22.85 11.00
CA VAL A 308 -5.06 -22.21 10.68
C VAL A 308 -5.06 -20.74 11.08
N GLU A 309 -4.43 -20.41 12.19
CA GLU A 309 -4.40 -19.07 12.81
C GLU A 309 -3.27 -18.19 12.26
N SER A 310 -2.37 -18.74 11.46
CA SER A 310 -1.19 -18.03 10.95
C SER A 310 -1.49 -16.98 9.86
N GLY A 311 -2.76 -16.81 9.49
CA GLY A 311 -3.25 -15.76 8.59
C GLY A 311 -2.50 -15.70 7.25
N TRP A 312 -1.98 -14.52 6.91
CA TRP A 312 -1.25 -14.25 5.67
C TRP A 312 0.00 -15.11 5.44
N ILE A 313 0.56 -15.73 6.48
CA ILE A 313 1.69 -16.66 6.33
C ILE A 313 1.28 -17.81 5.40
N GLN A 314 0.08 -18.36 5.58
CA GLN A 314 -0.46 -19.44 4.75
C GLN A 314 -0.53 -19.01 3.28
N TYR A 315 -1.02 -17.79 3.05
CA TYR A 315 -1.14 -17.22 1.71
C TYR A 315 0.23 -17.11 1.02
N TYR A 316 1.21 -16.49 1.67
CA TYR A 316 2.53 -16.31 1.07
C TYR A 316 3.26 -17.63 0.85
N LEU A 317 3.16 -18.58 1.79
CA LEU A 317 3.74 -19.92 1.62
C LEU A 317 3.08 -20.67 0.45
N TYR A 318 1.75 -20.65 0.38
CA TYR A 318 1.03 -21.34 -0.70
C TYR A 318 1.34 -20.74 -2.07
N ILE A 319 1.28 -19.41 -2.22
CA ILE A 319 1.60 -18.73 -3.48
C ILE A 319 3.04 -19.02 -3.90
N THR A 320 3.97 -19.02 -2.94
CA THR A 320 5.38 -19.32 -3.18
C THR A 320 5.56 -20.73 -3.76
N LEU A 321 4.95 -21.74 -3.13
CA LEU A 321 5.01 -23.12 -3.59
C LEU A 321 4.29 -23.31 -4.93
N TYR A 322 3.13 -22.68 -5.12
CA TYR A 322 2.38 -22.73 -6.36
C TYR A 322 3.18 -22.15 -7.53
N CYS A 323 3.81 -21.00 -7.35
CA CYS A 323 4.64 -20.40 -8.40
C CYS A 323 5.90 -21.24 -8.65
N CYS A 324 6.50 -21.83 -7.62
CA CYS A 324 7.62 -22.76 -7.77
C CYS A 324 7.23 -23.98 -8.65
N ASP A 325 6.04 -24.55 -8.45
CA ASP A 325 5.52 -25.65 -9.27
C ASP A 325 5.32 -25.28 -10.75
N VAL A 326 4.87 -24.06 -11.02
CA VAL A 326 4.58 -23.58 -12.37
C VAL A 326 5.87 -23.18 -13.10
N GLU A 327 6.74 -22.43 -12.43
CA GLU A 327 7.94 -21.85 -13.04
C GLU A 327 9.14 -22.80 -13.04
N LYS A 328 9.15 -23.82 -12.17
CA LYS A 328 10.16 -24.90 -12.08
C LYS A 328 11.61 -24.38 -12.05
N PRO A 329 11.99 -23.57 -11.04
CA PRO A 329 13.36 -23.10 -10.89
C PRO A 329 14.33 -24.26 -10.64
N ARG A 330 15.64 -24.08 -10.87
CA ARG A 330 16.62 -25.17 -10.71
C ARG A 330 16.69 -25.73 -9.29
N ASN A 331 16.36 -24.90 -8.30
CA ASN A 331 16.32 -25.27 -6.89
C ASN A 331 14.92 -25.69 -6.39
N GLU A 332 13.98 -26.02 -7.29
CA GLU A 332 12.61 -26.47 -6.97
C GLU A 332 12.59 -27.53 -5.85
N ARG A 333 13.45 -28.56 -5.98
CA ARG A 333 13.53 -29.65 -5.00
C ARG A 333 13.90 -29.14 -3.61
N MET A 334 14.93 -28.28 -3.51
CA MET A 334 15.37 -27.71 -2.23
C MET A 334 14.30 -26.81 -1.61
N ILE A 335 13.58 -26.05 -2.45
CA ILE A 335 12.45 -25.22 -2.02
C ILE A 335 11.34 -26.10 -1.43
N LYS A 336 10.95 -27.18 -2.11
CA LYS A 336 9.92 -28.09 -1.59
C LYS A 336 10.35 -28.83 -0.33
N GLU A 337 11.60 -29.28 -0.26
CA GLU A 337 12.15 -29.94 0.93
C GLU A 337 12.27 -29.00 2.14
N SER A 338 12.31 -27.68 1.92
CA SER A 338 12.42 -26.69 2.99
C SER A 338 11.12 -26.46 3.78
N VAL A 339 9.96 -26.77 3.18
CA VAL A 339 8.66 -26.65 3.84
C VAL A 339 8.24 -28.03 4.35
N PRO A 340 7.92 -28.21 5.65
CA PRO A 340 7.45 -29.49 6.17
C PRO A 340 6.26 -30.06 5.39
N PHE A 341 6.26 -31.36 5.13
CA PHE A 341 5.23 -32.01 4.29
C PHE A 341 3.81 -31.77 4.81
N PHE A 342 3.59 -31.81 6.13
CA PHE A 342 2.27 -31.58 6.72
C PHE A 342 1.75 -30.15 6.45
N ILE A 343 2.65 -29.17 6.31
CA ILE A 343 2.28 -27.79 5.95
C ILE A 343 1.88 -27.74 4.48
N GLN A 344 2.67 -28.37 3.59
CA GLN A 344 2.34 -28.44 2.16
C GLN A 344 0.98 -29.11 1.93
N GLU A 345 0.73 -30.23 2.60
CA GLU A 345 -0.55 -30.94 2.55
C GLU A 345 -1.70 -30.07 3.06
N TYR A 346 -1.53 -29.43 4.22
CA TYR A 346 -2.55 -28.54 4.79
C TYR A 346 -2.88 -27.39 3.83
N LEU A 347 -1.87 -26.70 3.32
CA LEU A 347 -2.06 -25.58 2.39
C LEU A 347 -2.79 -26.06 1.12
N HIS A 348 -2.45 -27.24 0.59
CA HIS A 348 -3.11 -27.78 -0.59
C HIS A 348 -4.58 -28.21 -0.34
N ILE A 349 -4.95 -28.59 0.88
CA ILE A 349 -6.34 -28.98 1.21
C ILE A 349 -7.18 -27.74 1.54
N LYS A 350 -6.63 -26.78 2.28
CA LYS A 350 -7.36 -25.66 2.91
C LYS A 350 -7.21 -24.31 2.22
N TRP A 351 -6.51 -24.24 1.08
CA TRP A 351 -6.31 -22.94 0.41
C TRP A 351 -7.60 -22.26 -0.01
N LEU A 352 -8.65 -22.99 -0.36
CA LEU A 352 -9.93 -22.38 -0.78
C LEU A 352 -10.68 -21.74 0.36
N ASP A 353 -10.79 -22.44 1.50
CA ASP A 353 -11.66 -22.03 2.60
C ASP A 353 -11.09 -20.81 3.35
N ASN A 354 -9.77 -20.69 3.44
CA ASN A 354 -9.12 -19.69 4.31
C ASN A 354 -8.17 -18.74 3.55
N ILE A 355 -7.44 -19.24 2.56
CA ILE A 355 -6.37 -18.50 1.89
C ILE A 355 -6.93 -17.64 0.74
N LEU A 356 -7.92 -18.16 0.02
CA LEU A 356 -8.41 -17.56 -1.21
C LEU A 356 -9.50 -16.50 -0.97
N ILE A 357 -10.44 -16.75 -0.05
CA ILE A 357 -11.56 -15.81 0.24
C ILE A 357 -11.03 -14.44 0.66
N THR A 358 -9.92 -14.40 1.38
CA THR A 358 -9.29 -13.15 1.86
C THR A 358 -8.49 -12.43 0.77
N ALA A 359 -8.12 -13.11 -0.31
CA ALA A 359 -7.28 -12.58 -1.38
C ALA A 359 -8.06 -12.19 -2.66
N GLN A 360 -9.38 -12.40 -2.68
CA GLN A 360 -10.22 -12.17 -3.86
C GLN A 360 -10.74 -10.73 -3.94
N ASN A 361 -10.49 -10.11 -5.09
CA ASN A 361 -11.19 -8.92 -5.53
C ASN A 361 -12.67 -9.25 -5.78
N GLN A 362 -13.57 -8.47 -5.20
CA GLN A 362 -15.02 -8.78 -5.12
C GLN A 362 -15.81 -8.49 -6.41
N GLY A 363 -15.16 -8.13 -7.52
CA GLY A 363 -15.86 -7.92 -8.79
C GLY A 363 -16.69 -6.63 -8.84
N SER A 364 -16.35 -5.65 -8.03
CA SER A 364 -17.13 -4.41 -7.85
C SER A 364 -16.41 -3.16 -8.35
N GLU A 365 -15.24 -3.34 -8.95
CA GLU A 365 -14.36 -2.30 -9.43
C GLU A 365 -14.94 -1.61 -10.67
N LYS A 366 -14.74 -0.29 -10.76
CA LYS A 366 -15.36 0.56 -11.80
C LYS A 366 -15.01 0.07 -13.22
N MET A 367 -13.73 -0.15 -13.53
CA MET A 367 -13.30 -0.59 -14.86
C MET A 367 -13.85 -1.97 -15.23
N GLN A 368 -13.98 -2.86 -14.24
CA GLN A 368 -14.52 -4.18 -14.45
C GLN A 368 -16.01 -4.12 -14.83
N LEU A 369 -16.80 -3.29 -14.13
CA LEU A 369 -18.22 -3.06 -14.43
C LEU A 369 -18.43 -2.38 -15.79
N GLU A 370 -17.59 -1.41 -16.14
CA GLU A 370 -17.63 -0.75 -17.45
C GLU A 370 -17.33 -1.74 -18.58
N MET A 371 -16.30 -2.58 -18.42
CA MET A 371 -16.00 -3.63 -19.41
C MET A 371 -17.15 -4.63 -19.52
N ASP A 372 -17.74 -5.07 -18.41
CA ASP A 372 -18.88 -6.00 -18.43
C ASP A 372 -20.07 -5.42 -19.20
N SER A 373 -20.36 -4.12 -19.01
CA SER A 373 -21.39 -3.41 -19.78
C SER A 373 -21.10 -3.42 -21.29
N ILE A 374 -19.84 -3.19 -21.68
CA ILE A 374 -19.40 -3.22 -23.08
C ILE A 374 -19.53 -4.64 -23.66
N ILE A 375 -19.09 -5.67 -22.94
CA ILE A 375 -19.18 -7.08 -23.34
C ILE A 375 -20.64 -7.47 -23.60
N GLN A 376 -21.54 -7.09 -22.68
CA GLN A 376 -22.97 -7.34 -22.80
C GLN A 376 -23.56 -6.62 -24.02
N LYS A 377 -23.20 -5.35 -24.24
CA LYS A 377 -23.65 -4.57 -25.40
C LYS A 377 -23.21 -5.18 -26.73
N LEU A 378 -21.96 -5.65 -26.81
CA LEU A 378 -21.40 -6.33 -27.99
C LEU A 378 -21.88 -7.80 -28.13
N GLN A 379 -22.65 -8.30 -27.17
CA GLN A 379 -23.17 -9.68 -27.14
C GLN A 379 -22.07 -10.74 -27.28
N LEU A 380 -20.88 -10.46 -26.72
CA LEU A 380 -19.76 -11.39 -26.76
C LEU A 380 -20.04 -12.57 -25.82
N LYS A 381 -20.20 -13.76 -26.39
CA LYS A 381 -20.38 -15.02 -25.63
C LYS A 381 -19.05 -15.51 -25.08
N ASP A 382 -19.08 -16.38 -24.08
CA ASP A 382 -17.89 -17.02 -23.48
C ASP A 382 -16.87 -16.04 -22.86
N PHE A 383 -17.34 -14.87 -22.44
CA PHE A 383 -16.62 -13.96 -21.56
C PHE A 383 -17.06 -14.23 -20.12
N PHE A 384 -16.12 -14.55 -19.25
CA PHE A 384 -16.36 -14.88 -17.85
C PHE A 384 -15.70 -13.85 -16.95
N ILE A 385 -16.43 -13.32 -15.99
CA ILE A 385 -15.89 -12.42 -14.95
C ILE A 385 -15.31 -13.24 -13.79
N ASN A 386 -14.17 -12.80 -13.23
CA ASN A 386 -13.54 -13.42 -12.06
C ASN A 386 -13.44 -14.95 -12.16
N LEU A 387 -13.02 -15.45 -13.32
CA LEU A 387 -12.83 -16.89 -13.51
C LEU A 387 -11.47 -17.31 -12.96
N SER A 388 -11.44 -18.42 -12.23
CA SER A 388 -10.18 -19.03 -11.81
C SER A 388 -9.48 -19.63 -13.04
N VAL A 389 -8.18 -19.39 -13.17
CA VAL A 389 -7.36 -19.83 -14.30
C VAL A 389 -6.05 -20.41 -13.78
N GLY A 390 -5.65 -21.59 -14.25
CA GLY A 390 -4.49 -22.30 -13.71
C GLY A 390 -4.12 -23.57 -14.49
N ARG A 391 -3.39 -24.48 -13.83
CA ARG A 391 -2.96 -25.75 -14.44
C ARG A 391 -4.17 -26.65 -14.68
N LYS A 392 -4.21 -27.36 -15.80
CA LYS A 392 -5.31 -28.27 -16.16
C LYS A 392 -5.62 -29.35 -15.12
N ILE A 393 -4.62 -29.76 -14.34
CA ILE A 393 -4.74 -30.80 -13.31
C ILE A 393 -5.26 -30.28 -11.96
N ASP A 394 -5.29 -28.96 -11.77
CA ASP A 394 -5.80 -28.36 -10.55
C ASP A 394 -7.33 -28.34 -10.64
N GLU A 395 -8.01 -28.96 -9.68
CA GLU A 395 -9.48 -28.95 -9.66
C GLU A 395 -10.04 -27.54 -9.44
N GLN A 396 -9.27 -26.70 -8.75
CA GLN A 396 -9.56 -25.28 -8.56
C GLN A 396 -8.24 -24.51 -8.63
N HIS A 397 -8.26 -23.30 -9.20
CA HIS A 397 -7.06 -22.51 -9.46
C HIS A 397 -6.89 -21.36 -8.45
N CYS A 398 -5.64 -21.03 -8.13
CA CYS A 398 -5.31 -19.98 -7.18
C CYS A 398 -5.49 -18.57 -7.76
N PHE A 399 -5.14 -18.37 -9.03
CA PHE A 399 -5.22 -17.07 -9.67
C PHE A 399 -6.56 -16.89 -10.38
N PHE A 400 -7.11 -15.69 -10.24
CA PHE A 400 -8.35 -15.27 -10.86
C PHE A 400 -8.04 -14.24 -11.93
N ALA A 401 -8.52 -14.50 -13.14
CA ALA A 401 -8.53 -13.51 -14.20
C ALA A 401 -9.70 -12.56 -13.97
N SER A 402 -9.47 -11.25 -14.08
CA SER A 402 -10.55 -10.26 -13.86
C SER A 402 -11.66 -10.45 -14.89
N HIS A 403 -11.28 -10.65 -16.16
CA HIS A 403 -12.12 -11.34 -17.12
C HIS A 403 -11.33 -12.37 -17.93
N PHE A 404 -12.03 -13.40 -18.37
CA PHE A 404 -11.49 -14.47 -19.21
C PHE A 404 -12.36 -14.68 -20.44
N TYR A 405 -11.77 -14.54 -21.62
CA TYR A 405 -12.40 -14.86 -22.89
C TYR A 405 -11.88 -16.21 -23.41
N LYS A 406 -12.73 -17.23 -23.26
CA LYS A 406 -12.38 -18.64 -23.52
C LYS A 406 -11.95 -18.93 -24.96
N PRO A 407 -12.58 -18.38 -26.02
CA PRO A 407 -12.20 -18.70 -27.40
C PRO A 407 -10.73 -18.39 -27.72
N LEU A 408 -10.13 -17.39 -27.06
CA LEU A 408 -8.74 -16.98 -27.28
C LEU A 408 -7.81 -17.30 -26.10
N ASN A 409 -8.29 -18.01 -25.07
CA ASN A 409 -7.59 -18.17 -23.79
C ASN A 409 -7.02 -16.84 -23.28
N LEU A 410 -7.83 -15.78 -23.38
CA LEU A 410 -7.41 -14.41 -23.13
C LEU A 410 -7.86 -13.96 -21.74
N CYS A 411 -6.90 -13.64 -20.89
CA CYS A 411 -7.10 -13.01 -19.59
C CYS A 411 -6.97 -11.49 -19.74
N VAL A 412 -7.94 -10.75 -19.22
CA VAL A 412 -7.92 -9.29 -19.13
C VAL A 412 -7.77 -8.90 -17.66
N GLU A 413 -6.71 -8.19 -17.33
CA GLU A 413 -6.43 -7.65 -16.00
C GLU A 413 -6.52 -6.12 -16.00
N TYR A 414 -6.97 -5.55 -14.89
CA TYR A 414 -7.12 -4.10 -14.70
C TYR A 414 -6.08 -3.57 -13.73
N ASP A 415 -5.33 -2.57 -14.17
CA ASP A 415 -4.33 -1.89 -13.34
C ASP A 415 -4.85 -0.52 -12.92
N TYR A 416 -5.13 -0.39 -11.62
CA TYR A 416 -5.71 0.80 -10.99
C TYR A 416 -4.65 1.79 -10.48
N PHE A 417 -3.37 1.41 -10.51
CA PHE A 417 -2.30 2.27 -10.01
C PHE A 417 -2.10 3.50 -10.90
N HIS A 418 -1.73 4.60 -10.25
CA HIS A 418 -1.26 5.79 -10.96
C HIS A 418 0.02 5.50 -11.76
N PRO A 419 0.19 6.14 -12.93
CA PRO A 419 1.35 5.92 -13.79
C PRO A 419 2.64 6.48 -13.16
N ILE A 420 3.81 6.05 -13.65
CA ILE A 420 5.12 6.53 -13.20
C ILE A 420 5.55 7.87 -13.84
N GLY A 421 4.74 8.37 -14.76
CA GLY A 421 4.88 9.64 -15.44
C GLY A 421 3.70 9.87 -16.36
N PHE A 422 3.67 11.01 -17.05
CA PHE A 422 2.63 11.30 -18.03
C PHE A 422 2.62 10.21 -19.13
N ASN A 423 1.49 9.52 -19.31
CA ASN A 423 1.32 8.40 -20.26
C ASN A 423 2.32 7.23 -20.10
N ARG A 424 2.92 7.06 -18.93
CA ARG A 424 3.88 5.96 -18.66
C ARG A 424 3.28 5.02 -17.61
N PRO A 425 2.43 4.06 -18.01
CA PRO A 425 1.86 3.10 -17.06
C PRO A 425 2.96 2.17 -16.54
N LEU A 426 2.74 1.63 -15.35
CA LEU A 426 3.57 0.55 -14.79
C LEU A 426 2.64 -0.44 -14.11
N VAL A 427 2.73 -1.71 -14.51
CA VAL A 427 1.93 -2.79 -13.94
C VAL A 427 2.31 -3.01 -12.48
N SER A 428 1.34 -3.25 -11.59
CA SER A 428 1.61 -3.61 -10.20
C SER A 428 2.35 -4.95 -10.05
N GLY A 429 2.98 -5.20 -8.91
CA GLY A 429 3.70 -6.46 -8.66
C GLY A 429 2.81 -7.69 -8.76
N THR A 430 1.60 -7.60 -8.21
CA THR A 430 0.64 -8.71 -8.23
C THR A 430 0.17 -9.03 -9.65
N ILE A 431 -0.14 -8.00 -10.46
CA ILE A 431 -0.54 -8.19 -11.85
C ILE A 431 0.66 -8.70 -12.68
N SER A 432 1.86 -8.19 -12.43
CA SER A 432 3.10 -8.68 -13.06
C SER A 432 3.33 -10.18 -12.78
N LEU A 433 3.17 -10.62 -11.53
CA LEU A 433 3.23 -12.03 -11.14
C LEU A 433 2.16 -12.84 -11.88
N LYS A 434 0.88 -12.42 -11.85
CA LYS A 434 -0.21 -13.10 -12.58
C LYS A 434 0.12 -13.23 -14.06
N ASN A 435 0.55 -12.15 -14.71
CA ASN A 435 0.90 -12.14 -16.13
C ASN A 435 1.98 -13.16 -16.44
N ARG A 436 3.00 -13.26 -15.60
CA ARG A 436 4.09 -14.22 -15.77
C ARG A 436 3.58 -15.66 -15.66
N ILE A 437 2.80 -15.96 -14.62
CA ILE A 437 2.22 -17.29 -14.40
C ILE A 437 1.24 -17.68 -15.51
N PHE A 438 0.32 -16.78 -15.90
CA PHE A 438 -0.64 -17.01 -16.98
C PHE A 438 0.06 -17.27 -18.32
N LYS A 439 1.10 -16.49 -18.66
CA LYS A 439 1.90 -16.73 -19.87
C LYS A 439 2.60 -18.09 -19.84
N LYS A 440 3.14 -18.51 -18.68
CA LYS A 440 3.73 -19.86 -18.52
C LYS A 440 2.73 -20.99 -18.71
N LEU A 441 1.46 -20.74 -18.39
CA LEU A 441 0.35 -21.67 -18.59
C LEU A 441 -0.31 -21.55 -19.98
N ASN A 442 0.28 -20.76 -20.89
CA ASN A 442 -0.18 -20.50 -22.26
C ASN A 442 -1.52 -19.75 -22.37
N PHE A 443 -1.82 -18.87 -21.41
CA PHE A 443 -2.88 -17.89 -21.54
C PHE A 443 -2.34 -16.60 -22.16
N ASN A 444 -3.12 -16.01 -23.06
CA ASN A 444 -2.90 -14.65 -23.52
C ASN A 444 -3.30 -13.69 -22.41
N VAL A 445 -2.55 -12.61 -22.22
CA VAL A 445 -2.84 -11.65 -21.14
C VAL A 445 -2.75 -10.23 -21.65
N VAL A 446 -3.77 -9.43 -21.33
CA VAL A 446 -3.79 -7.99 -21.58
C VAL A 446 -4.03 -7.25 -20.28
N ASN A 447 -3.24 -6.20 -20.06
CA ASN A 447 -3.45 -5.27 -18.96
C ASN A 447 -4.11 -4.00 -19.50
N ILE A 448 -5.19 -3.58 -18.86
CA ILE A 448 -5.85 -2.31 -19.13
C ILE A 448 -5.54 -1.37 -17.98
N HIS A 449 -4.86 -0.27 -18.29
CA HIS A 449 -4.45 0.71 -17.29
C HIS A 449 -5.50 1.81 -17.14
N LYS A 450 -5.87 2.11 -15.90
CA LYS A 450 -6.85 3.14 -15.54
C LYS A 450 -6.55 4.48 -16.18
N CYS A 451 -5.28 4.90 -16.18
CA CYS A 451 -4.86 6.19 -16.72
C CYS A 451 -5.20 6.41 -18.20
N PHE A 452 -5.33 5.33 -18.98
CA PHE A 452 -5.80 5.40 -20.36
C PHE A 452 -7.29 5.15 -20.44
N TRP A 453 -7.79 4.14 -19.72
CA TRP A 453 -9.19 3.76 -19.77
C TRP A 453 -10.16 4.89 -19.40
N ASP A 454 -9.84 5.64 -18.35
CA ASP A 454 -10.67 6.76 -17.89
C ASP A 454 -10.69 7.95 -18.88
N THR A 455 -9.78 8.02 -19.85
CA THR A 455 -9.74 9.09 -20.86
C THR A 455 -10.61 8.80 -22.09
N LEU A 456 -11.04 7.55 -22.26
CA LEU A 456 -11.78 7.10 -23.43
C LEU A 456 -13.29 7.35 -23.26
N THR A 457 -13.97 7.69 -24.35
CA THR A 457 -15.44 7.64 -24.41
C THR A 457 -15.92 6.19 -24.49
N GLU A 458 -17.20 5.94 -24.18
CA GLU A 458 -17.77 4.59 -24.24
C GLU A 458 -17.63 3.95 -25.64
N GLU A 459 -17.86 4.72 -26.71
CA GLU A 459 -17.66 4.26 -28.09
C GLU A 459 -16.20 3.89 -28.38
N GLN A 460 -15.25 4.65 -27.82
CA GLN A 460 -13.83 4.34 -27.97
C GLN A 460 -13.46 3.08 -27.19
N LYS A 461 -13.98 2.88 -25.98
CA LYS A 461 -13.76 1.66 -25.20
C LYS A 461 -14.28 0.41 -25.92
N GLU A 462 -15.47 0.50 -26.52
CA GLU A 462 -16.03 -0.55 -27.39
C GLU A 462 -15.11 -0.87 -28.57
N SER A 463 -14.66 0.16 -29.29
CA SER A 463 -13.74 0.00 -30.42
C SER A 463 -12.40 -0.65 -30.00
N GLN A 464 -11.88 -0.29 -28.82
CA GLN A 464 -10.65 -0.91 -28.29
C GLN A 464 -10.84 -2.40 -27.99
N LEU A 465 -11.98 -2.81 -27.42
CA LEU A 465 -12.24 -4.22 -27.16
C LEU A 465 -12.32 -5.03 -28.46
N VAL A 466 -13.02 -4.51 -29.48
CA VAL A 466 -13.10 -5.17 -30.80
C VAL A 466 -11.71 -5.31 -31.41
N ARG A 467 -10.94 -4.22 -31.43
CA ARG A 467 -9.57 -4.22 -31.95
C ARG A 467 -8.66 -5.22 -31.22
N LEU A 468 -8.78 -5.30 -29.90
CA LEU A 468 -8.05 -6.26 -29.08
C LEU A 468 -8.37 -7.69 -29.51
N LEU A 469 -9.65 -8.02 -29.66
CA LEU A 469 -10.07 -9.36 -30.07
C LEU A 469 -9.58 -9.71 -31.49
N GLU A 470 -9.64 -8.74 -32.41
CA GLU A 470 -9.13 -8.91 -33.78
C GLU A 470 -7.62 -9.19 -33.82
N LEU A 471 -6.84 -8.47 -33.02
CA LEU A 471 -5.38 -8.66 -32.93
C LEU A 471 -5.03 -10.10 -32.50
N PHE A 472 -5.63 -10.60 -31.42
CA PHE A 472 -5.37 -11.96 -30.95
C PHE A 472 -5.95 -13.04 -31.88
N GLN A 473 -7.04 -12.76 -32.59
CA GLN A 473 -7.56 -13.65 -33.63
C GLN A 473 -6.62 -13.74 -34.83
N ALA A 474 -6.05 -12.60 -35.26
CA ALA A 474 -5.11 -12.53 -36.37
C ALA A 474 -3.80 -13.26 -36.06
N GLU A 475 -3.24 -13.07 -34.86
CA GLU A 475 -2.05 -13.81 -34.41
C GLU A 475 -2.29 -15.33 -34.44
N ARG A 476 -3.46 -15.79 -34.00
CA ARG A 476 -3.83 -17.21 -34.02
C ARG A 476 -4.00 -17.77 -35.44
N ARG A 477 -4.34 -16.94 -36.44
CA ARG A 477 -4.49 -17.34 -37.84
C ARG A 477 -3.18 -17.28 -38.63
N GLY A 478 -2.28 -16.36 -38.28
CA GLY A 478 -0.97 -16.18 -38.94
C GLY A 478 0.05 -17.25 -38.58
N GLU A 479 0.02 -17.74 -37.34
CA GLU A 479 0.77 -18.94 -36.96
C GLU A 479 -0.01 -20.19 -37.40
N LYS A 480 0.32 -20.75 -38.58
CA LYS A 480 -0.04 -22.14 -38.91
C LYS A 480 0.50 -23.05 -37.83
N GLN A 481 -0.25 -23.30 -36.76
CA GLN A 481 -0.22 -24.48 -35.88
C GLN A 481 1.14 -25.20 -35.71
N GLN A 482 2.27 -24.48 -35.70
CA GLN A 482 3.47 -24.94 -35.06
C GLN A 482 3.04 -24.93 -33.63
N GLN A 483 2.77 -26.12 -33.11
CA GLN A 483 2.48 -26.38 -31.72
C GLN A 483 3.36 -25.44 -30.91
N ARG A 484 2.79 -24.31 -30.43
CA ARG A 484 3.43 -23.54 -29.37
C ARG A 484 3.44 -24.53 -28.23
N ALA A 485 4.53 -25.30 -28.15
CA ALA A 485 4.69 -26.34 -27.16
C ALA A 485 4.39 -25.66 -25.84
N GLU A 486 3.48 -26.24 -25.06
CA GLU A 486 3.11 -25.64 -23.78
C GLU A 486 4.41 -25.31 -23.03
N LEU A 487 4.63 -24.02 -22.70
CA LEU A 487 5.87 -23.60 -22.03
C LEU A 487 6.05 -24.35 -20.71
N TYR A 488 4.92 -24.70 -20.10
CA TYR A 488 4.82 -25.72 -19.08
C TYR A 488 4.72 -27.11 -19.71
N GLN A 489 5.79 -27.91 -19.60
CA GLN A 489 5.74 -29.33 -19.92
C GLN A 489 5.66 -30.15 -18.64
N GLU A 490 4.66 -31.04 -18.56
CA GLU A 490 4.50 -31.99 -17.47
C GLU A 490 5.68 -32.98 -17.47
N LYS A 491 6.36 -33.13 -16.32
CA LYS A 491 7.24 -34.28 -16.12
C LYS A 491 6.34 -35.39 -15.59
N ARG A 492 6.19 -36.49 -16.32
CA ARG A 492 5.47 -37.68 -15.81
C ARG A 492 6.12 -38.09 -14.49
N PHE A 493 5.41 -37.92 -13.39
CA PHE A 493 5.86 -38.46 -12.11
C PHE A 493 5.51 -39.95 -12.06
N HIS A 494 6.52 -40.80 -11.84
CA HIS A 494 6.35 -42.22 -11.53
C HIS A 494 5.93 -42.43 -10.07
N SER A 495 4.84 -41.81 -9.65
CA SER A 495 4.32 -42.04 -8.30
C SER A 495 2.81 -42.17 -8.36
N ASP A 496 2.30 -43.22 -7.72
CA ASP A 496 0.89 -43.43 -7.36
C ASP A 496 0.28 -42.29 -6.51
N MET A 497 1.01 -41.19 -6.33
CA MET A 497 0.54 -39.88 -5.86
C MET A 497 -0.11 -39.06 -6.97
N LEU A 498 -0.87 -39.68 -7.88
CA LEU A 498 -2.03 -39.00 -8.45
C LEU A 498 -3.01 -38.83 -7.28
N HIS A 499 -2.77 -37.75 -6.54
CA HIS A 499 -3.34 -37.38 -5.25
C HIS A 499 -4.81 -37.78 -5.14
N LEU A 500 -5.20 -38.15 -3.91
CA LEU A 500 -6.56 -38.38 -3.40
C LEU A 500 -7.51 -37.18 -3.60
N LYS A 501 -7.61 -36.67 -4.83
CA LYS A 501 -8.40 -35.51 -5.29
C LYS A 501 -9.91 -35.79 -5.23
N HIS A 502 -10.31 -37.05 -5.15
CA HIS A 502 -11.71 -37.47 -5.19
C HIS A 502 -12.44 -37.54 -3.83
N LYS A 503 -11.83 -37.14 -2.71
CA LYS A 503 -12.50 -37.15 -1.39
C LYS A 503 -13.21 -35.84 -1.03
N ARG A 504 -13.78 -35.12 -2.00
CA ARG A 504 -14.92 -34.23 -1.72
C ARG A 504 -16.20 -34.99 -2.02
N VAL A 505 -17.02 -35.21 -1.00
CA VAL A 505 -18.38 -35.75 -1.15
C VAL A 505 -19.12 -34.84 -2.12
N LYS A 506 -19.34 -35.32 -3.35
CA LYS A 506 -20.21 -34.64 -4.30
C LYS A 506 -21.63 -34.84 -3.77
N PHE A 507 -22.23 -33.81 -3.17
CA PHE A 507 -23.66 -33.80 -2.90
C PHE A 507 -24.38 -33.95 -4.25
N ARG A 508 -24.93 -35.14 -4.52
CA ARG A 508 -25.64 -35.43 -5.77
C ARG A 508 -27.10 -34.98 -5.73
N SER A 509 -27.66 -34.72 -4.56
CA SER A 509 -29.03 -34.23 -4.38
C SER A 509 -29.17 -33.44 -3.09
N TRP A 510 -30.01 -32.42 -3.14
CA TRP A 510 -30.48 -31.66 -1.98
C TRP A 510 -31.95 -32.01 -1.74
N PRO A 511 -32.37 -32.31 -0.49
CA PRO A 511 -31.56 -32.44 0.73
C PRO A 511 -30.88 -33.82 0.86
N PRO A 512 -29.75 -33.92 1.59
CA PRO A 512 -28.99 -35.17 1.75
C PRO A 512 -29.66 -36.08 2.80
N GLU A 513 -30.45 -37.06 2.35
CA GLU A 513 -31.23 -37.90 3.28
C GLU A 513 -30.40 -38.94 4.04
N HIS A 514 -29.18 -39.29 3.63
CA HIS A 514 -28.37 -40.27 4.37
C HIS A 514 -26.87 -39.97 4.31
N ILE A 515 -26.28 -39.63 5.47
CA ILE A 515 -24.83 -39.59 5.68
C ILE A 515 -24.43 -40.88 6.40
N THR A 516 -23.67 -41.74 5.74
CA THR A 516 -22.93 -42.85 6.37
C THR A 516 -21.44 -42.63 6.13
N VAL A 517 -20.66 -42.64 7.22
CA VAL A 517 -19.22 -42.34 7.30
C VAL A 517 -18.37 -43.43 6.64
#